data_AF-A0A4D6N5I9-F1
#
_entry.id   AF-A0A4D6N5I9-F1
#
_cell.length_a   1.000
_cell.length_b   1.000
_cell.length_c   1.000
_cell.angle_alpha   90.00
_cell.angle_beta   90.00
_cell.angle_gamma   90.00
#
_symmetry.space_group_name_H-M   'P 1'
#
loop_
_entity.id
_entity.type
_entity.pdbx_description
1 polymer ?
#
loop_
_entity_poly.entity_id
_entity_poly.type
_entity_poly.pdbx_seq_one_letter_code
_entity_poly.pdbx_strand_id
1 'polypeptide(L)'
;MAELCTGVRCEEHVLSKAEPGEIFDYTHVPGHAILHPGRQRHGARPTTSGNRMNLIIWCRSSAFRELKKYQRDFPSWCGECKRKKKERAQLSLMFTQQIMDFCTK
;
A
#
# COMPACT_ATOMS: atom_id res chain seq x y z
N MET A 1 -18.28 14.18 -4.13
CA MET A 1 -18.34 12.76 -3.71
C MET A 1 -16.96 12.18 -3.79
N ALA A 2 -16.47 11.53 -2.73
CA ALA A 2 -15.07 11.14 -2.62
C ALA A 2 -14.87 9.64 -2.46
N GLU A 3 -13.79 9.14 -3.08
CA GLU A 3 -13.23 7.81 -2.83
C GLU A 3 -12.18 7.91 -1.73
N LEU A 4 -12.33 7.07 -0.70
CA LEU A 4 -11.42 6.96 0.42
C LEU A 4 -10.39 5.87 0.09
N CYS A 5 -9.10 6.20 0.12
CA CYS A 5 -8.01 5.24 -0.01
C CYS A 5 -7.32 5.03 1.34
N THR A 6 -6.94 3.80 1.69
CA THR A 6 -6.38 3.44 3.02
C THR A 6 -5.15 2.53 2.95
N GLY A 7 -4.37 2.70 1.89
CA GLY A 7 -3.12 1.98 1.64
C GLY A 7 -3.24 0.56 1.06
N VAL A 8 -2.11 0.02 0.60
CA VAL A 8 -1.99 -1.35 0.07
C VAL A 8 -1.72 -2.35 1.20
N ARG A 9 -2.36 -3.52 1.17
CA ARG A 9 -2.10 -4.62 2.11
C ARG A 9 -1.73 -5.95 1.44
N CYS A 10 -0.78 -6.67 2.03
CA CYS A 10 -0.52 -8.08 1.68
C CYS A 10 -1.52 -8.99 2.42
N GLU A 11 -1.47 -10.30 2.12
CA GLU A 11 -2.35 -11.29 2.76
C GLU A 11 -2.18 -11.31 4.29
N GLU A 12 -0.94 -11.26 4.77
CA GLU A 12 -0.62 -11.27 6.21
C GLU A 12 -1.10 -10.01 6.95
N HIS A 13 -1.21 -8.87 6.26
CA HIS A 13 -1.51 -7.57 6.86
C HIS A 13 -2.87 -7.02 6.45
N VAL A 14 -3.78 -7.86 5.93
CA VAL A 14 -5.10 -7.42 5.42
C VAL A 14 -5.92 -6.66 6.48
N LEU A 15 -5.81 -7.08 7.75
CA LEU A 15 -6.51 -6.49 8.90
C LEU A 15 -5.74 -5.36 9.61
N SER A 16 -4.51 -5.06 9.19
CA SER A 16 -3.73 -3.99 9.83
C SER A 16 -4.39 -2.62 9.65
N LYS A 17 -4.33 -1.76 10.66
CA LYS A 17 -4.88 -0.40 10.56
C LYS A 17 -4.15 0.40 9.48
N ALA A 18 -4.84 1.41 8.94
CA ALA A 18 -4.22 2.38 8.04
C ALA A 18 -3.52 3.45 8.89
N GLU A 19 -2.29 3.80 8.52
CA GLU A 19 -1.59 4.92 9.12
C GLU A 19 -2.12 6.24 8.52
N PRO A 20 -2.07 7.37 9.25
CA PRO A 20 -2.57 8.65 8.77
C PRO A 20 -2.01 9.06 7.40
N GLY A 21 -0.73 8.77 7.13
CA GLY A 21 -0.07 9.07 5.85
C GLY A 21 -0.49 8.18 4.67
N GLU A 22 -1.29 7.13 4.92
CA GLU A 22 -1.84 6.27 3.87
C GLU A 22 -3.29 6.61 3.50
N ILE A 23 -3.93 7.47 4.30
CA ILE A 23 -5.33 7.84 4.15
C ILE A 23 -5.43 9.09 3.28
N PHE A 24 -6.14 8.99 2.17
CA PHE A 24 -6.47 10.16 1.36
C PHE A 24 -7.84 10.01 0.72
N ASP A 25 -8.51 11.15 0.53
CA ASP A 25 -9.80 11.23 -0.15
C ASP A 25 -9.59 11.85 -1.55
N TYR A 26 -10.07 11.17 -2.58
CA TYR A 26 -10.08 11.71 -3.94
C TYR A 26 -11.48 12.16 -4.31
N THR A 27 -11.63 13.43 -4.69
CA THR A 27 -12.91 13.95 -5.20
C THR A 27 -13.02 13.65 -6.68
N HIS A 28 -14.00 12.83 -7.07
CA HIS A 28 -14.17 12.47 -8.47
C HIS A 28 -14.57 13.68 -9.33
N VAL A 29 -13.95 13.74 -10.50
CA VAL A 29 -14.25 14.70 -11.56
C VAL A 29 -14.64 13.91 -12.81
N PRO A 30 -15.75 14.27 -13.50
CA PRO A 30 -16.11 13.65 -14.77
C PRO A 30 -14.93 13.63 -15.75
N GLY A 31 -14.79 12.54 -16.51
CA GLY A 31 -13.69 12.34 -17.45
C GLY A 31 -12.36 11.90 -16.83
N HIS A 32 -12.24 11.85 -15.49
CA HIS A 32 -11.04 11.37 -14.81
C HIS A 32 -11.20 9.91 -14.39
N ALA A 33 -10.09 9.16 -14.47
CA ALA A 33 -10.02 7.78 -14.01
C ALA A 33 -8.96 7.64 -12.91
N ILE A 34 -9.24 6.76 -11.95
CA ILE A 34 -8.29 6.35 -10.93
C ILE A 34 -7.87 4.92 -11.27
N LEU A 35 -6.56 4.69 -11.30
CA LEU A 35 -5.99 3.36 -11.42
C LEU A 35 -5.28 3.00 -10.13
N HIS A 36 -5.66 1.88 -9.52
CA HIS A 36 -5.01 1.39 -8.31
C HIS A 36 -4.79 -0.13 -8.37
N PRO A 37 -3.79 -0.67 -7.64
CA PRO A 37 -3.64 -2.10 -7.48
C PRO A 37 -4.88 -2.72 -6.83
N GLY A 38 -5.25 -3.94 -7.20
CA GLY A 38 -6.39 -4.64 -6.55
C GLY A 38 -6.21 -4.92 -5.05
N ARG A 39 -5.01 -4.70 -4.50
CA ARG A 39 -4.71 -4.77 -3.05
C ARG A 39 -4.73 -3.42 -2.34
N GLN A 40 -4.96 -2.33 -3.07
CA GLN A 40 -5.24 -1.03 -2.49
C GLN A 40 -6.60 -1.12 -1.80
N ARG A 41 -6.65 -0.84 -0.49
CA ARG A 41 -7.92 -0.74 0.21
C ARG A 41 -8.53 0.62 -0.08
N HIS A 42 -9.81 0.59 -0.39
CA HIS A 42 -10.58 1.78 -0.71
C HIS A 42 -12.04 1.65 -0.30
N GLY A 43 -12.74 2.77 -0.23
CA GLY A 43 -14.15 2.86 0.11
C GLY A 43 -14.81 4.11 -0.46
N ALA A 44 -16.11 4.26 -0.23
CA ALA A 44 -16.88 5.41 -0.66
C ALA A 44 -17.27 6.26 0.55
N ARG A 45 -17.02 7.57 0.49
CA ARG A 45 -17.65 8.50 1.44
C ARG A 45 -19.16 8.60 1.15
N PRO A 46 -19.99 8.87 2.17
CA PRO A 46 -21.43 9.04 1.97
C PRO A 46 -21.76 10.11 0.92
N THR A 47 -22.77 9.82 0.10
CA THR A 47 -23.36 10.80 -0.82
C THR A 47 -24.28 11.72 -0.03
N THR A 48 -23.94 13.01 0.06
CA THR A 48 -24.75 14.01 0.78
C THR A 48 -25.76 14.74 -0.10
N SER A 49 -25.55 14.77 -1.41
CA SER A 49 -26.44 15.38 -2.41
C SER A 49 -26.11 14.87 -3.82
N GLY A 50 -27.07 14.91 -4.74
CA GLY A 50 -26.88 14.49 -6.14
C GLY A 50 -26.67 12.97 -6.32
N ASN A 51 -26.23 12.58 -7.53
CA ASN A 51 -26.04 11.18 -7.91
C ASN A 51 -24.57 10.87 -8.21
N ARG A 52 -24.09 9.67 -7.81
CA ARG A 52 -22.76 9.15 -8.15
C ARG A 52 -22.89 8.02 -9.16
N MET A 53 -22.21 8.13 -10.30
CA MET A 53 -22.11 7.07 -11.30
C MET A 53 -20.66 6.85 -11.63
N ASN A 54 -20.20 5.60 -11.55
CA ASN A 54 -18.82 5.21 -11.82
C ASN A 54 -18.81 4.04 -12.81
N LEU A 55 -17.80 4.00 -13.67
CA LEU A 55 -17.42 2.81 -14.43
C LEU A 55 -16.23 2.14 -13.74
N ILE A 56 -16.34 0.85 -13.42
CA ILE A 56 -15.26 0.07 -12.79
C ILE A 56 -14.78 -1.00 -13.79
N ILE A 57 -13.49 -0.99 -14.09
CA ILE A 57 -12.84 -1.97 -14.96
C ILE A 57 -11.83 -2.78 -14.14
N TRP A 58 -12.01 -4.10 -14.10
CA TRP A 58 -11.12 -5.02 -13.38
C TRP A 58 -10.12 -5.69 -14.33
N CYS A 59 -8.89 -5.19 -14.35
CA CYS A 59 -7.82 -5.78 -15.14
C CYS A 59 -7.20 -6.99 -14.41
N ARG A 60 -7.28 -8.18 -15.01
CA ARG A 60 -6.76 -9.43 -14.44
C ARG A 60 -5.76 -10.12 -15.37
N SER A 61 -4.48 -10.14 -14.98
CA SER A 61 -3.46 -10.96 -15.65
C SER A 61 -3.39 -12.38 -15.07
N SER A 62 -3.54 -13.39 -15.92
CA SER A 62 -3.33 -14.81 -15.59
C SER A 62 -1.83 -15.13 -15.49
N ALA A 63 -1.03 -14.68 -16.46
CA ALA A 63 0.42 -14.89 -16.49
C ALA A 63 1.11 -14.35 -15.22
N PHE A 64 0.74 -13.16 -14.76
CA PHE A 64 1.27 -12.58 -13.52
C PHE A 64 0.96 -13.44 -12.28
N ARG A 65 -0.23 -14.03 -12.22
CA ARG A 65 -0.65 -14.88 -11.10
C ARG A 65 0.06 -16.23 -11.12
N GLU A 66 0.34 -16.74 -12.31
CA GLU A 66 1.12 -17.97 -12.47
C GLU A 66 2.56 -17.76 -12.02
N LEU A 67 3.20 -16.66 -12.44
CA LEU A 67 4.56 -16.28 -12.00
C LEU A 67 4.68 -16.18 -10.47
N LYS A 68 3.65 -15.63 -9.80
CA LYS A 68 3.63 -15.51 -8.33
C LYS A 68 3.74 -16.87 -7.62
N LYS A 69 3.32 -17.99 -8.22
CA LYS A 69 3.42 -19.32 -7.59
C LYS A 69 4.86 -19.81 -7.47
N TYR A 70 5.73 -19.42 -8.41
CA TYR A 70 7.10 -19.90 -8.49
C TYR A 70 8.10 -18.95 -7.84
N GLN A 71 7.78 -17.66 -7.76
CA GLN A 71 8.66 -16.64 -7.19
C GLN A 71 8.44 -16.50 -5.69
N ARG A 72 9.37 -17.04 -4.89
CA ARG A 72 9.32 -17.03 -3.41
C ARG A 72 9.51 -15.62 -2.83
N ASP A 73 10.33 -14.79 -3.47
CA ASP A 73 10.66 -13.44 -2.99
C ASP A 73 9.77 -12.37 -3.60
N PHE A 74 8.47 -12.65 -3.79
CA PHE A 74 7.58 -11.63 -4.31
C PHE A 74 7.55 -10.45 -3.33
N PRO A 75 8.01 -9.25 -3.72
CA PRO A 75 8.18 -8.18 -2.77
C PRO A 75 6.82 -7.87 -2.16
N SER A 76 6.76 -7.77 -0.84
CA SER A 76 5.56 -7.26 -0.20
C SER A 76 5.45 -5.76 -0.49
N TRP A 77 4.44 -5.38 -1.25
CA TRP A 77 4.13 -3.99 -1.59
C TRP A 77 3.36 -3.27 -0.47
N CYS A 78 3.09 -3.98 0.64
CA CYS A 78 2.27 -3.50 1.74
C CYS A 78 2.99 -2.39 2.53
N GLY A 79 2.24 -1.34 2.92
CA GLY A 79 2.80 -0.20 3.67
C GLY A 79 3.51 -0.64 4.96
N GLU A 80 2.85 -1.52 5.72
CA GLU A 80 3.38 -2.11 6.95
C GLU A 80 4.70 -2.88 6.76
N CYS A 81 4.82 -3.59 5.65
CA CYS A 81 5.97 -4.41 5.31
C CYS A 81 7.16 -3.54 4.92
N LYS A 82 6.90 -2.47 4.16
CA LYS A 82 7.90 -1.45 3.83
C LYS A 82 8.40 -0.73 5.08
N ARG A 83 7.50 -0.39 6.01
CA ARG A 83 7.84 0.23 7.31
C ARG A 83 8.74 -0.67 8.13
N LYS A 84 8.34 -1.92 8.41
CA LYS A 84 9.15 -2.90 9.15
C LYS A 84 10.52 -3.11 8.51
N LYS A 85 10.59 -3.15 7.17
CA LYS A 85 11.88 -3.25 6.44
C LYS A 85 12.77 -2.03 6.69
N LYS A 86 12.20 -0.82 6.65
CA LYS A 86 12.93 0.43 6.93
C LYS A 86 13.44 0.47 8.37
N GLU A 87 12.63 0.09 9.34
CA GLU A 87 13.01 0.05 10.76
C GLU A 87 14.15 -0.94 11.01
N ARG A 88 14.08 -2.14 10.44
CA ARG A 88 15.18 -3.12 10.51
C ARG A 88 16.47 -2.58 9.90
N ALA A 89 16.38 -1.89 8.77
CA ALA A 89 17.55 -1.28 8.14
C ALA A 89 18.14 -0.16 9.02
N GLN A 90 17.31 0.68 9.61
CA GLN A 90 17.75 1.73 10.54
C GLN A 90 18.43 1.15 11.78
N LEU A 91 17.83 0.13 12.40
CA LEU A 91 18.44 -0.56 13.55
C LEU A 91 19.79 -1.17 13.19
N SER A 92 19.90 -1.80 12.02
CA SER A 92 21.18 -2.35 11.52
C SER A 92 22.23 -1.25 11.35
N LEU A 93 21.85 -0.10 10.77
CA LEU A 93 22.76 1.03 10.60
C LEU A 93 23.24 1.59 11.95
N MET A 94 22.32 1.73 12.92
CA MET A 94 22.68 2.20 14.26
C MET A 94 23.62 1.22 14.96
N PHE A 95 23.37 -0.09 14.84
CA PHE A 95 24.23 -1.11 15.41
C PHE A 95 25.63 -1.11 14.78
N THR A 96 25.71 -1.00 13.45
CA THR A 96 27.00 -0.89 12.75
C THR A 96 27.75 0.37 13.16
N GLN A 97 27.06 1.51 13.29
CA GLN A 97 27.69 2.75 13.76
C GLN A 97 28.25 2.58 15.18
N GLN A 98 27.50 1.97 16.09
CA GLN A 98 27.96 1.72 17.45
C GLN A 98 29.19 0.81 17.49
N ILE A 99 29.25 -0.23 16.63
CA ILE A 99 30.44 -1.07 16.50
C ILE A 99 31.63 -0.25 16.00
N MET A 100 31.43 0.56 14.95
CA MET A 100 32.51 1.40 14.43
C MET A 100 33.01 2.38 15.50
N ASP A 101 32.11 3.04 16.24
CA ASP A 101 32.45 3.97 17.32
C ASP A 101 33.22 3.29 18.46
N PHE A 102 32.93 2.01 18.75
CA PHE A 102 33.67 1.21 19.72
C PHE A 102 35.06 0.84 19.21
N CYS A 103 35.21 0.46 17.94
CA CYS A 103 36.49 0.10 17.33
C CYS A 103 37.43 1.30 17.09
N THR A 104 36.90 2.52 17.03
CA THR A 104 37.70 3.75 16.86
C THR A 104 38.16 4.40 18.17
N LYS A 105 37.84 3.79 19.32
CA LYS A 105 38.34 4.19 20.65
C LYS A 105 39.47 3.26 21.09
#